data_AF-A0AAU9KAF7-F1
#
_entry.id   AF-A0AAU9KAF7-F1
#
_cell.length_a   1.000
_cell.length_b   1.000
_cell.length_c   1.000
_cell.angle_alpha   90.00
_cell.angle_beta   90.00
_cell.angle_gamma   90.00
#
_symmetry.space_group_name_H-M   'P 1'
#
loop_
_entity.id
_entity.type
_entity.pdbx_description
1 polymer ?
#
loop_
_entity_poly.entity_id
_entity_poly.type
_entity_poly.pdbx_seq_one_letter_code
_entity_poly.pdbx_strand_id
1 'polypeptide(L)'
;MNFPPIIIRNSYNEGISSSFEKSFSKTPIPKLPRIRALSQRNSSNQITIRSRNSNHSQHYSEISDEIDIKLRHHLEAKDALIKQYTFQSNKKQELEEKIKKKERKERLSLQLQKVYGYSFDKDIYRLEDEEMIQKASDFYKEKKSFLGIVKFQRMWHQHFIKNKIQIEKIKINSAARKIQNCWLDYYRKAVLPRKLLEKRIKAATIIQKYIRGYFQRQSYLLYKHQKNLALAFKYMEDFKNKILEKNTIIIQRNWRSYKLRQSIAKRLERKRKKRNVIPLRTLKRENTEFDGKTSNDNSPRRHNQDSSPRKINFDDNKPFESSPRKINIENSPKKLNLDNSPRKFEDTLRKSKEDIPPLRIKPENSPKKSKSKAEDYGKKPKKEKHGLIKLIKPTSPKKKPKKII
;
A
#
# COMPACT_ATOMS: atom_id res chain seq x y z
N MET A 1 21.44 22.75 35.26
CA MET A 1 21.08 22.28 33.90
C MET A 1 19.86 23.09 33.45
N ASN A 2 20.08 24.10 32.61
CA ASN A 2 19.04 25.01 32.14
C ASN A 2 18.27 24.35 30.98
N PHE A 3 17.01 23.98 31.24
CA PHE A 3 16.10 23.57 30.17
C PHE A 3 15.45 24.82 29.55
N PRO A 4 15.39 24.94 28.22
CA PRO A 4 14.74 26.07 27.57
C PRO A 4 13.22 25.99 27.77
N PRO A 5 12.52 27.15 27.76
CA PRO A 5 11.08 27.18 27.96
C PRO A 5 10.36 26.53 26.78
N ILE A 6 9.40 25.66 27.11
CA ILE A 6 8.49 25.03 26.16
C ILE A 6 7.51 26.11 25.69
N ILE A 7 7.75 26.67 24.50
CA ILE A 7 6.79 27.55 23.82
C ILE A 7 5.68 26.68 23.25
N ILE A 8 4.54 26.64 23.94
CA ILE A 8 3.30 26.05 23.43
C ILE A 8 2.71 27.04 22.41
N ARG A 9 3.03 26.85 21.13
CA ARG A 9 2.31 27.53 20.04
C ARG A 9 0.92 26.92 19.91
N ASN A 10 -0.07 27.60 20.46
CA ASN A 10 -1.47 27.38 20.15
C ASN A 10 -1.74 27.83 18.70
N SER A 11 -1.61 26.92 17.75
CA SER A 11 -2.10 27.10 16.38
C SER A 11 -3.61 26.87 16.36
N TYR A 12 -4.37 27.91 16.71
CA TYR A 12 -5.80 27.96 16.43
C TYR A 12 -6.06 28.69 15.11
N ASN A 13 -7.05 28.17 14.40
CA ASN A 13 -7.96 28.88 13.51
C ASN A 13 -7.43 29.37 12.15
N GLU A 14 -7.43 28.47 11.17
CA GLU A 14 -7.80 28.85 9.81
C GLU A 14 -8.78 27.82 9.24
N GLY A 15 -9.90 28.30 8.71
CA GLY A 15 -10.68 27.57 7.71
C GLY A 15 -11.91 26.80 8.20
N ILE A 16 -12.87 27.47 8.85
CA ILE A 16 -14.28 27.09 8.64
C ILE A 16 -15.01 28.34 8.17
N SER A 17 -15.20 28.34 6.84
CA SER A 17 -15.99 29.29 6.07
C SER A 17 -17.36 29.48 6.72
N SER A 18 -17.59 30.72 7.13
CA SER A 18 -18.87 31.34 7.40
C SER A 18 -19.68 31.40 6.10
N SER A 19 -20.66 30.52 5.94
CA SER A 19 -21.75 30.67 4.98
C SER A 19 -23.01 29.98 5.49
N PHE A 20 -23.62 30.56 6.52
CA PHE A 20 -24.99 30.25 6.89
C PHE A 20 -25.67 31.49 7.50
N GLU A 21 -25.71 32.58 6.74
CA GLU A 21 -26.68 33.65 6.95
C GLU A 21 -28.07 33.13 6.57
N LYS A 22 -28.72 32.48 7.54
CA LYS A 22 -30.16 32.26 7.51
C LYS A 22 -30.83 33.58 7.89
N SER A 23 -31.34 34.24 6.87
CA SER A 23 -32.35 35.27 6.90
C SER A 23 -33.53 34.87 7.81
N PHE A 24 -33.49 35.32 9.06
CA PHE A 24 -34.69 35.39 9.90
C PHE A 24 -35.50 36.60 9.43
N SER A 25 -36.44 36.34 8.53
CA SER A 25 -37.52 37.27 8.21
C SER A 25 -38.26 37.61 9.51
N LYS A 26 -38.27 38.89 9.84
CA LYS A 26 -39.10 39.47 10.89
C LYS A 26 -40.56 39.20 10.52
N THR A 27 -41.22 38.27 11.21
CA THR A 27 -42.67 38.16 11.15
C THR A 27 -43.28 39.43 11.77
N PRO A 28 -44.16 40.14 11.07
CA PRO A 28 -44.80 41.34 11.59
C PRO A 28 -45.75 40.96 12.74
N ILE A 29 -45.63 41.68 13.85
CA ILE A 29 -46.54 41.61 15.00
C ILE A 29 -47.94 42.04 14.53
N PRO A 30 -48.99 41.23 14.71
CA PRO A 30 -50.35 41.63 14.38
C PRO A 30 -50.79 42.76 15.33
N LYS A 31 -51.06 43.95 14.77
CA LYS A 31 -51.66 45.07 15.49
C LYS A 31 -53.07 44.68 15.91
N LEU A 32 -53.35 44.73 17.21
CA LEU A 32 -54.68 44.51 17.78
C LEU A 32 -55.66 45.62 17.33
N PRO A 33 -56.94 45.28 17.08
CA PRO A 33 -57.95 46.27 16.74
C PRO A 33 -58.30 47.13 17.96
N ARG A 34 -58.23 48.44 17.76
CA ARG A 34 -58.63 49.49 18.69
C ARG A 34 -60.16 49.48 18.78
N ILE A 35 -60.71 48.96 19.87
CA ILE A 35 -62.15 48.94 20.12
C ILE A 35 -62.62 50.38 20.39
N ARG A 36 -63.45 50.91 19.48
CA ARG A 36 -64.21 52.16 19.65
C ARG A 36 -65.21 51.97 20.79
N ALA A 37 -65.13 52.84 21.79
CA ALA A 37 -66.21 53.03 22.75
C ALA A 37 -67.42 53.63 22.05
N LEU A 38 -68.51 52.86 21.95
CA LEU A 38 -69.83 53.37 21.57
C LEU A 38 -70.50 53.90 22.84
N SER A 39 -70.57 55.23 22.92
CA SER A 39 -71.45 55.98 23.80
C SER A 39 -72.90 55.66 23.45
N GLN A 40 -73.63 55.01 24.36
CA GLN A 40 -75.09 54.93 24.29
C GLN A 40 -75.70 55.93 25.28
N ARG A 41 -76.40 56.88 24.68
CA ARG A 41 -77.43 57.75 25.27
C ARG A 41 -78.47 56.89 25.98
N ASN A 42 -78.95 57.33 27.13
CA ASN A 42 -80.34 57.09 27.52
C ASN A 42 -80.91 58.34 28.20
N SER A 43 -81.98 58.80 27.58
CA SER A 43 -82.86 59.92 27.89
C SER A 43 -83.71 59.63 29.12
N SER A 44 -83.69 60.53 30.10
CA SER A 44 -84.64 60.54 31.22
C SER A 44 -85.83 61.42 30.85
N ASN A 45 -86.93 60.80 30.45
CA ASN A 45 -88.24 61.46 30.34
C ASN A 45 -88.87 61.57 31.74
N GLN A 46 -89.01 62.79 32.24
CA GLN A 46 -89.91 63.10 33.35
C GLN A 46 -91.32 63.30 32.78
N ILE A 47 -92.29 62.50 33.25
CA ILE A 47 -93.71 62.71 33.00
C ILE A 47 -94.37 63.09 34.32
N THR A 48 -94.86 64.32 34.33
CA THR A 48 -95.68 64.99 35.34
C THR A 48 -97.12 64.46 35.26
N ILE A 49 -97.73 64.04 36.37
CA ILE A 49 -99.19 63.92 36.50
C ILE A 49 -99.62 64.55 37.84
N ARG A 50 -100.41 65.62 37.72
CA ARG A 50 -101.23 66.28 38.76
C ARG A 50 -102.60 65.59 38.84
N SER A 51 -103.27 65.67 40.01
CA SER A 51 -104.73 65.66 40.27
C SER A 51 -105.02 64.89 41.57
N ARG A 52 -105.95 65.20 42.49
CA ARG A 52 -106.91 66.29 42.78
C ARG A 52 -107.46 65.98 44.19
N ASN A 53 -107.95 67.01 44.87
CA ASN A 53 -108.78 66.97 46.09
C ASN A 53 -110.11 66.21 45.91
N SER A 54 -110.64 65.60 46.99
CA SER A 54 -112.07 65.70 47.37
C SER A 54 -112.35 65.15 48.79
N ASN A 55 -113.12 65.92 49.55
CA ASN A 55 -113.71 65.59 50.86
C ASN A 55 -115.04 64.82 50.70
N HIS A 56 -115.25 63.74 51.46
CA HIS A 56 -116.54 63.12 51.86
C HIS A 56 -116.19 61.77 52.56
N SER A 57 -116.88 61.19 53.54
CA SER A 57 -118.08 61.46 54.32
C SER A 57 -118.08 60.40 55.45
N GLN A 58 -118.68 60.72 56.60
CA GLN A 58 -118.85 59.84 57.76
C GLN A 58 -119.90 58.74 57.50
N HIS A 59 -119.53 57.47 57.68
CA HIS A 59 -120.29 56.36 58.27
C HIS A 59 -119.54 55.04 57.97
N TYR A 60 -119.71 54.00 58.81
CA TYR A 60 -119.11 52.65 58.76
C TYR A 60 -117.84 52.42 59.62
N SER A 61 -117.94 52.61 60.93
CA SER A 61 -116.87 52.31 61.91
C SER A 61 -116.86 50.86 62.45
N GLU A 62 -117.65 49.93 61.92
CA GLU A 62 -117.68 48.52 62.41
C GLU A 62 -117.43 47.47 61.32
N ILE A 63 -117.37 47.88 60.04
CA ILE A 63 -116.81 47.08 58.93
C ILE A 63 -115.34 47.49 58.69
N SER A 64 -114.93 48.68 59.14
CA SER A 64 -113.57 49.23 59.00
C SER A 64 -112.52 48.40 59.74
N ASP A 65 -112.79 47.93 60.96
CA ASP A 65 -111.83 47.15 61.72
C ASP A 65 -111.61 45.74 61.11
N GLU A 66 -112.64 45.13 60.54
CA GLU A 66 -112.52 43.83 59.86
C GLU A 66 -111.83 43.97 58.49
N ILE A 67 -112.10 45.07 57.77
CA ILE A 67 -111.38 45.43 56.55
C ILE A 67 -109.92 45.77 56.88
N ASP A 68 -109.63 46.51 57.94
CA ASP A 68 -108.27 46.89 58.35
C ASP A 68 -107.46 45.71 58.89
N ILE A 69 -108.10 44.75 59.58
CA ILE A 69 -107.46 43.49 59.98
C ILE A 69 -107.16 42.63 58.74
N LYS A 70 -108.11 42.51 57.80
CA LYS A 70 -107.88 41.82 56.52
C LYS A 70 -106.84 42.55 55.66
N LEU A 71 -106.80 43.88 55.68
CA LEU A 71 -105.81 44.69 54.98
C LEU A 71 -104.42 44.52 55.60
N ARG A 72 -104.31 44.54 56.93
CA ARG A 72 -103.04 44.28 57.65
C ARG A 72 -102.54 42.87 57.38
N HIS A 73 -103.40 41.85 57.48
CA HIS A 73 -103.01 40.48 57.12
C HIS A 73 -102.61 40.36 55.64
N HIS A 74 -103.30 41.05 54.74
CA HIS A 74 -102.95 41.04 53.32
C HIS A 74 -101.66 41.83 53.02
N LEU A 75 -101.39 42.92 53.76
CA LEU A 75 -100.15 43.69 53.69
C LEU A 75 -98.98 42.90 54.28
N GLU A 76 -99.16 42.24 55.43
CA GLU A 76 -98.18 41.33 56.02
C GLU A 76 -97.91 40.11 55.14
N ALA A 77 -98.94 39.53 54.53
CA ALA A 77 -98.79 38.45 53.56
C ALA A 77 -98.06 38.93 52.28
N LYS A 78 -98.34 40.15 51.81
CA LYS A 78 -97.58 40.79 50.73
C LYS A 78 -96.13 41.01 51.11
N ASP A 79 -95.85 41.52 52.31
CA ASP A 79 -94.50 41.77 52.80
C ASP A 79 -93.72 40.47 53.01
N ALA A 80 -94.38 39.40 53.49
CA ALA A 80 -93.80 38.07 53.58
C ALA A 80 -93.45 37.51 52.18
N LEU A 81 -94.34 37.66 51.20
CA LEU A 81 -94.08 37.31 49.80
C LEU A 81 -92.93 38.12 49.20
N ILE A 82 -92.86 39.43 49.47
CA ILE A 82 -91.76 40.31 49.02
C ILE A 82 -90.43 39.89 49.66
N LYS A 83 -90.40 39.58 50.96
CA LYS A 83 -89.21 39.04 51.66
C LYS A 83 -88.77 37.70 51.09
N GLN A 84 -89.70 36.81 50.78
CA GLN A 84 -89.39 35.52 50.18
C GLN A 84 -88.83 35.69 48.75
N TYR A 85 -89.43 36.57 47.95
CA TYR A 85 -88.99 36.86 46.59
C TYR A 85 -87.60 37.53 46.57
N THR A 86 -87.36 38.50 47.44
CA THR A 86 -86.04 39.14 47.59
C THR A 86 -84.97 38.16 48.07
N PHE A 87 -85.29 37.27 49.02
CA PHE A 87 -84.38 36.20 49.44
C PHE A 87 -84.04 35.24 48.29
N GLN A 88 -85.04 34.80 47.51
CA GLN A 88 -84.79 33.95 46.34
C GLN A 88 -83.99 34.67 45.25
N SER A 89 -84.26 35.96 45.02
CA SER A 89 -83.49 36.79 44.09
C SER A 89 -82.04 36.92 44.52
N ASN A 90 -81.77 37.23 45.79
CA ASN A 90 -80.42 37.35 46.34
C ASN A 90 -79.67 36.01 46.27
N LYS A 91 -80.33 34.90 46.61
CA LYS A 91 -79.76 33.54 46.51
C LYS A 91 -79.44 33.17 45.06
N LYS A 92 -80.29 33.57 44.10
CA LYS A 92 -80.04 33.38 42.67
C LYS A 92 -78.84 34.22 42.21
N GLN A 93 -78.75 35.48 42.62
CA GLN A 93 -77.61 36.35 42.33
C GLN A 93 -76.31 35.76 42.92
N GLU A 94 -76.33 35.29 44.16
CA GLU A 94 -75.17 34.65 44.81
C GLU A 94 -74.72 33.38 44.06
N LEU A 95 -75.66 32.55 43.60
CA LEU A 95 -75.37 31.37 42.79
C LEU A 95 -74.81 31.76 41.41
N GLU A 96 -75.36 32.77 40.76
CA GLU A 96 -74.86 33.29 39.49
C GLU A 96 -73.43 33.86 39.63
N GLU A 97 -73.13 34.56 40.73
CA GLU A 97 -71.78 35.04 41.04
C GLU A 97 -70.81 33.88 41.29
N LYS A 98 -71.23 32.82 41.99
CA LYS A 98 -70.43 31.60 42.17
C LYS A 98 -70.14 30.92 40.84
N ILE A 99 -71.14 30.79 39.95
CA ILE A 99 -70.97 30.20 38.61
C ILE A 99 -70.03 31.08 37.77
N LYS A 100 -70.24 32.40 37.72
CA LYS A 100 -69.36 33.32 36.99
C LYS A 100 -67.92 33.29 37.52
N LYS A 101 -67.73 33.22 38.83
CA LYS A 101 -66.40 33.07 39.46
C LYS A 101 -65.76 31.75 39.07
N LYS A 102 -66.53 30.66 39.02
CA LYS A 102 -66.10 29.34 38.57
C LYS A 102 -65.63 29.37 37.11
N GLU A 103 -66.45 29.88 36.21
CA GLU A 103 -66.13 30.00 34.78
C GLU A 103 -64.91 30.91 34.54
N ARG A 104 -64.79 32.01 35.29
CA ARG A 104 -63.62 32.90 35.22
C ARG A 104 -62.34 32.13 35.59
N LYS A 105 -62.36 31.35 36.67
CA LYS A 105 -61.21 30.53 37.09
C LYS A 105 -60.88 29.44 36.08
N GLU A 106 -61.88 28.77 35.51
CA GLU A 106 -61.68 27.77 34.45
C GLU A 106 -61.06 28.41 33.18
N ARG A 107 -61.52 29.60 32.79
CA ARG A 107 -60.92 30.35 31.67
C ARG A 107 -59.49 30.75 31.98
N LEU A 108 -59.22 31.24 33.19
CA LEU A 108 -57.88 31.60 33.63
C LEU A 108 -56.96 30.37 33.64
N SER A 109 -57.42 29.22 34.15
CA SER A 109 -56.62 27.99 34.15
C SER A 109 -56.29 27.51 32.75
N LEU A 110 -57.25 27.59 31.81
CA LEU A 110 -57.01 27.25 30.39
C LEU A 110 -55.99 28.20 29.75
N GLN A 111 -56.07 29.50 30.06
CA GLN A 111 -55.09 30.48 29.58
C GLN A 111 -53.69 30.19 30.15
N LEU A 112 -53.58 29.92 31.45
CA LEU A 112 -52.31 29.58 32.09
C LEU A 112 -51.74 28.26 31.57
N GLN A 113 -52.58 27.26 31.29
CA GLN A 113 -52.15 26.02 30.64
C GLN A 113 -51.60 26.30 29.24
N LYS A 114 -52.25 27.17 28.48
CA LYS A 114 -51.78 27.53 27.12
C LYS A 114 -50.47 28.32 27.15
N VAL A 115 -50.30 29.25 28.07
CA VAL A 115 -49.13 30.13 28.15
C VAL A 115 -47.94 29.44 28.82
N TYR A 116 -48.17 28.77 29.95
CA TYR A 116 -47.12 28.19 30.79
C TYR A 116 -47.02 26.66 30.69
N GLY A 117 -48.01 25.99 30.09
CA GLY A 117 -48.04 24.53 29.98
C GLY A 117 -48.35 23.83 31.30
N TYR A 118 -48.94 24.54 32.27
CA TYR A 118 -49.29 24.01 33.59
C TYR A 118 -50.78 23.72 33.68
N SER A 119 -51.17 22.46 33.92
CA SER A 119 -52.56 22.11 34.20
C SER A 119 -52.79 22.16 35.71
N PHE A 120 -53.78 22.93 36.14
CA PHE A 120 -54.24 22.87 37.51
C PHE A 120 -55.19 21.68 37.66
N ASP A 121 -54.96 20.87 38.69
CA ASP A 121 -55.88 19.81 39.09
C ASP A 121 -57.12 20.42 39.79
N LYS A 122 -57.85 19.62 40.56
CA LYS A 122 -59.10 20.01 41.25
C LYS A 122 -58.96 21.21 42.21
N ASP A 123 -57.73 21.66 42.50
CA ASP A 123 -57.43 22.76 43.41
C ASP A 123 -57.73 24.16 42.84
N ILE A 124 -58.13 24.28 41.57
CA ILE A 124 -58.47 25.55 40.90
C ILE A 124 -59.41 26.42 41.75
N TYR A 125 -60.39 25.80 42.42
CA TYR A 125 -61.40 26.57 43.15
C TYR A 125 -60.91 27.13 44.48
N ARG A 126 -59.86 26.54 45.06
CA ARG A 126 -59.33 26.91 46.39
C ARG A 126 -58.37 28.10 46.34
N LEU A 127 -57.63 28.25 45.25
CA LEU A 127 -56.60 29.28 45.09
C LEU A 127 -57.16 30.60 44.59
N GLU A 128 -56.56 31.72 44.99
CA GLU A 128 -56.87 33.02 44.36
C GLU A 128 -56.27 33.13 42.95
N ASP A 129 -56.81 34.04 42.14
CA ASP A 129 -56.37 34.24 40.74
C ASP A 129 -54.87 34.58 40.69
N GLU A 130 -54.37 35.39 41.63
CA GLU A 130 -52.96 35.77 41.73
C GLU A 130 -52.06 34.59 42.11
N GLU A 131 -52.50 33.76 43.06
CA GLU A 131 -51.78 32.55 43.47
C GLU A 131 -51.70 31.55 42.32
N MET A 132 -52.77 31.41 41.52
CA MET A 132 -52.74 30.60 40.31
C MET A 132 -51.70 31.13 39.33
N ILE A 133 -51.71 32.43 39.03
CA ILE A 133 -50.75 33.04 38.11
C ILE A 133 -49.31 32.84 38.61
N GLN A 134 -49.06 33.06 39.90
CA GLN A 134 -47.75 32.89 40.52
C GLN A 134 -47.28 31.44 40.45
N LYS A 135 -48.13 30.47 40.81
CA LYS A 135 -47.80 29.04 40.76
C LYS A 135 -47.50 28.56 39.34
N ALA A 136 -48.26 29.01 38.34
CA ALA A 136 -47.99 28.71 36.94
C ALA A 136 -46.68 29.34 36.44
N SER A 137 -46.39 30.58 36.84
CA SER A 137 -45.16 31.30 36.52
C SER A 137 -43.93 30.60 37.11
N ASP A 138 -44.00 30.20 38.38
CA ASP A 138 -42.90 29.53 39.07
C ASP A 138 -42.66 28.13 38.51
N PHE A 139 -43.72 27.37 38.22
CA PHE A 139 -43.60 26.10 37.50
C PHE A 139 -42.92 26.27 36.13
N TYR A 140 -43.26 27.32 35.38
CA TYR A 140 -42.63 27.59 34.10
C TYR A 140 -41.14 27.94 34.24
N LYS A 141 -40.77 28.76 35.24
CA LYS A 141 -39.36 29.07 35.54
C LYS A 141 -38.58 27.82 35.92
N GLU A 142 -39.16 26.98 36.78
CA GLU A 142 -38.56 25.71 37.21
C GLU A 142 -38.36 24.78 36.01
N LYS A 143 -39.40 24.54 35.21
CA LYS A 143 -39.33 23.73 33.98
C LYS A 143 -38.29 24.26 33.01
N LYS A 144 -38.21 25.58 32.83
CA LYS A 144 -37.20 26.22 31.96
C LYS A 144 -35.78 26.02 32.49
N SER A 145 -35.58 26.16 33.80
CA SER A 145 -34.28 25.91 34.45
C SER A 145 -33.87 24.44 34.32
N PHE A 146 -34.80 23.51 34.55
CA PHE A 146 -34.60 22.07 34.40
C PHE A 146 -34.22 21.71 32.95
N LEU A 147 -34.93 22.23 31.95
CA LEU A 147 -34.56 22.05 30.54
C LEU A 147 -33.17 22.60 30.22
N GLY A 148 -32.79 23.72 30.84
CA GLY A 148 -31.44 24.27 30.77
C GLY A 148 -30.39 23.30 31.30
N ILE A 149 -30.64 22.71 32.48
CA ILE A 149 -29.77 21.70 33.11
C ILE A 149 -29.67 20.45 32.23
N VAL A 150 -30.78 19.90 31.73
CA VAL A 150 -30.77 18.71 30.85
C VAL A 150 -29.98 19.00 29.56
N LYS A 151 -30.15 20.18 28.96
CA LYS A 151 -29.38 20.59 27.78
C LYS A 151 -27.88 20.66 28.08
N PHE A 152 -27.52 21.27 29.22
CA PHE A 152 -26.13 21.35 29.67
C PHE A 152 -25.53 19.95 29.90
N GLN A 153 -26.23 19.08 30.62
CA GLN A 153 -25.81 17.70 30.86
C GLN A 153 -25.61 16.93 29.55
N ARG A 154 -26.52 17.07 28.59
CA ARG A 154 -26.39 16.43 27.27
C ARG A 154 -25.15 16.94 26.52
N MET A 155 -24.92 18.24 26.51
CA MET A 155 -23.74 18.84 25.87
C MET A 155 -22.44 18.39 26.55
N TRP A 156 -22.41 18.39 27.88
CA TRP A 156 -21.27 17.95 28.66
C TRP A 156 -20.94 16.47 28.39
N HIS A 157 -21.96 15.62 28.39
CA HIS A 157 -21.80 14.20 28.09
C HIS A 157 -21.28 13.97 26.67
N GLN A 158 -21.81 14.69 25.67
CA GLN A 158 -21.30 14.65 24.30
C GLN A 158 -19.84 15.12 24.20
N HIS A 159 -19.48 16.20 24.89
CA HIS A 159 -18.10 16.69 24.93
C HIS A 159 -17.16 15.66 25.56
N PHE A 160 -17.55 15.08 26.69
CA PHE A 160 -16.79 14.04 27.37
C PHE A 160 -16.56 12.81 26.49
N ILE A 161 -17.60 12.30 25.83
CA ILE A 161 -17.48 11.16 24.89
C ILE A 161 -16.54 11.51 23.74
N LYS A 162 -16.70 12.69 23.12
CA LYS A 162 -15.83 13.14 22.02
C LYS A 162 -14.36 13.20 22.46
N ASN A 163 -14.08 13.76 23.63
CA ASN A 163 -12.73 13.83 24.18
C ASN A 163 -12.16 12.43 24.44
N LYS A 164 -12.95 11.51 25.00
CA LYS A 164 -12.53 10.12 25.23
C LYS A 164 -12.15 9.43 23.93
N ILE A 165 -12.98 9.55 22.88
CA ILE A 165 -12.71 9.01 21.54
C ILE A 165 -11.44 9.62 20.94
N GLN A 166 -11.25 10.94 21.07
CA GLN A 166 -10.04 11.60 20.57
C GLN A 166 -8.77 11.09 21.26
N ILE A 167 -8.79 10.94 22.58
CA ILE A 167 -7.67 10.40 23.35
C ILE A 167 -7.34 8.96 22.91
N GLU A 168 -8.37 8.11 22.76
CA GLU A 168 -8.18 6.74 22.27
C GLU A 168 -7.61 6.71 20.85
N LYS A 169 -8.11 7.57 19.95
CA LYS A 169 -7.58 7.70 18.58
C LYS A 169 -6.10 8.09 18.59
N ILE A 170 -5.69 9.04 19.44
CA ILE A 170 -4.28 9.42 19.59
C ILE A 170 -3.43 8.25 20.08
N LYS A 171 -3.92 7.47 21.06
CA LYS A 171 -3.22 6.27 21.57
C LYS A 171 -3.04 5.22 20.48
N ILE A 172 -4.09 4.91 19.72
CA ILE A 172 -4.05 3.94 18.61
C ILE A 172 -3.03 4.41 17.55
N ASN A 173 -3.08 5.68 17.16
CA ASN A 173 -2.16 6.23 16.18
C ASN A 173 -0.70 6.21 16.67
N SER A 174 -0.47 6.50 17.95
CA SER A 174 0.87 6.42 18.56
C SER A 174 1.40 4.98 18.56
N ALA A 175 0.56 4.00 18.94
CA ALA A 175 0.92 2.59 18.88
C ALA A 175 1.22 2.12 17.45
N ALA A 176 0.39 2.52 16.47
CA ALA A 176 0.62 2.21 15.07
C ALA A 176 1.97 2.75 14.56
N ARG A 177 2.31 4.01 14.89
CA ARG A 177 3.62 4.60 14.54
C ARG A 177 4.79 3.83 15.18
N LYS A 178 4.66 3.39 16.43
CA LYS A 178 5.69 2.58 17.09
C LYS A 178 5.91 1.26 16.34
N ILE A 179 4.83 0.56 15.99
CA ILE A 179 4.91 -0.70 15.22
C ILE A 179 5.56 -0.45 13.84
N GLN A 180 5.16 0.60 13.13
CA GLN A 180 5.74 0.97 11.84
C GLN A 180 7.25 1.23 11.95
N ASN A 181 7.66 2.00 12.96
CA ASN A 181 9.08 2.29 13.19
C ASN A 181 9.88 1.02 13.55
N CYS A 182 9.35 0.16 14.42
CA CYS A 182 9.98 -1.12 14.74
C CYS A 182 10.16 -2.00 13.50
N TRP A 183 9.16 -2.03 12.60
CA TRP A 183 9.26 -2.76 11.35
C TRP A 183 10.31 -2.18 10.41
N LEU A 184 10.35 -0.85 10.24
CA LEU A 184 11.36 -0.18 9.43
C LEU A 184 12.77 -0.44 9.96
N ASP A 185 12.95 -0.40 11.29
CA ASP A 185 14.23 -0.71 11.92
C ASP A 185 14.62 -2.17 11.73
N TYR A 186 13.69 -3.11 11.90
CA TYR A 186 13.93 -4.53 11.60
C TYR A 186 14.33 -4.73 10.14
N TYR A 187 13.63 -4.09 9.20
CA TYR A 187 13.93 -4.18 7.78
C TYR A 187 15.34 -3.66 7.48
N ARG A 188 15.72 -2.50 8.04
CA ARG A 188 17.05 -1.89 7.86
C ARG A 188 18.17 -2.71 8.49
N LYS A 189 17.96 -3.25 9.69
CA LYS A 189 18.99 -3.98 10.45
C LYS A 189 19.14 -5.44 10.02
N ALA A 190 18.05 -6.13 9.71
CA ALA A 190 18.06 -7.56 9.43
C ALA A 190 17.91 -7.88 7.94
N VAL A 191 16.90 -7.30 7.27
CA VAL A 191 16.53 -7.71 5.91
C VAL A 191 17.44 -7.09 4.85
N LEU A 192 17.71 -5.79 4.94
CA LEU A 192 18.51 -5.07 3.96
C LEU A 192 19.96 -5.61 3.86
N PRO A 193 20.69 -5.85 4.97
CA PRO A 193 22.04 -6.38 4.91
C PRO A 193 22.10 -7.79 4.32
N ARG A 194 21.09 -8.64 4.60
CA ARG A 194 20.97 -9.98 3.98
C ARG A 194 20.81 -9.89 2.47
N LYS A 195 19.89 -9.04 1.99
CA LYS A 195 19.70 -8.81 0.54
C LYS A 195 20.96 -8.26 -0.12
N LEU A 196 21.66 -7.33 0.53
CA LEU A 196 22.93 -6.79 0.03
C LEU A 196 24.03 -7.86 0.00
N LEU A 197 24.11 -8.71 1.04
CA LEU A 197 25.03 -9.83 1.10
C LEU A 197 24.76 -10.84 -0.02
N GLU A 198 23.52 -11.21 -0.26
CA GLU A 198 23.13 -12.09 -1.38
C GLU A 198 23.56 -11.51 -2.73
N LYS A 199 23.35 -10.20 -2.95
CA LYS A 199 23.82 -9.52 -4.17
C LYS A 199 25.34 -9.57 -4.31
N ARG A 200 26.07 -9.34 -3.21
CA ARG A 200 27.55 -9.44 -3.18
C ARG A 200 28.02 -10.87 -3.48
N ILE A 201 27.40 -11.88 -2.88
CA ILE A 201 27.71 -13.30 -3.13
C ILE A 201 27.45 -13.66 -4.60
N LYS A 202 26.32 -13.22 -5.17
CA LYS A 202 26.01 -13.44 -6.60
C LYS A 202 27.05 -12.79 -7.50
N ALA A 203 27.41 -11.54 -7.25
CA ALA A 203 28.45 -10.82 -8.01
C ALA A 203 29.82 -11.53 -7.90
N ALA A 204 30.22 -11.91 -6.69
CA ALA A 204 31.47 -12.64 -6.47
C ALA A 204 31.48 -13.98 -7.21
N THR A 205 30.37 -14.71 -7.20
CA THR A 205 30.23 -15.99 -7.92
C THR A 205 30.40 -15.82 -9.43
N ILE A 206 29.83 -14.75 -9.99
CA ILE A 206 29.97 -14.41 -11.42
C ILE A 206 31.43 -14.10 -11.75
N ILE A 207 32.08 -13.24 -10.97
CA ILE A 207 33.50 -12.89 -11.15
C ILE A 207 34.37 -14.15 -11.09
N GLN A 208 34.18 -15.00 -10.08
CA GLN A 208 34.90 -16.26 -9.94
C GLN A 208 34.68 -17.19 -11.14
N LYS A 209 33.45 -17.29 -11.64
CA LYS A 209 33.14 -18.08 -12.85
C LYS A 209 33.94 -17.59 -14.06
N TYR A 210 33.99 -16.27 -14.28
CA TYR A 210 34.75 -15.69 -15.39
C TYR A 210 36.26 -15.92 -15.24
N ILE A 211 36.81 -15.71 -14.04
CA ILE A 211 38.23 -15.95 -13.74
C ILE A 211 38.61 -17.41 -13.98
N ARG A 212 37.80 -18.37 -13.47
CA ARG A 212 38.02 -19.80 -13.70
C ARG A 212 38.00 -20.15 -15.19
N GLY A 213 37.03 -19.61 -15.93
CA GLY A 213 36.94 -19.80 -17.38
C GLY A 213 38.13 -19.19 -18.13
N TYR A 214 38.64 -18.03 -17.69
CA TYR A 214 39.83 -17.41 -18.26
C TYR A 214 41.07 -18.29 -18.06
N PHE A 215 41.32 -18.76 -16.83
CA PHE A 215 42.47 -19.63 -16.55
C PHE A 215 42.42 -20.95 -17.35
N GLN A 216 41.23 -21.54 -17.51
CA GLN A 216 41.07 -22.74 -18.33
C GLN A 216 41.40 -22.47 -19.81
N ARG A 217 40.94 -21.33 -20.36
CA ARG A 217 41.28 -20.93 -21.73
C ARG A 217 42.78 -20.68 -21.90
N GLN A 218 43.43 -20.00 -20.95
CA GLN A 218 44.87 -19.77 -20.99
C GLN A 218 45.64 -21.10 -20.96
N SER A 219 45.28 -22.01 -20.06
CA SER A 219 45.91 -23.34 -19.96
C SER A 219 45.75 -24.13 -21.27
N TYR A 220 44.55 -24.10 -21.87
CA TYR A 220 44.30 -24.75 -23.15
C TYR A 220 45.09 -24.14 -24.31
N LEU A 221 45.21 -22.80 -24.35
CA LEU A 221 45.99 -22.12 -25.38
C LEU A 221 47.47 -22.51 -25.30
N LEU A 222 48.05 -22.55 -24.10
CA LEU A 222 49.43 -23.02 -23.89
C LEU A 222 49.61 -24.46 -24.37
N TYR A 223 48.72 -25.37 -23.98
CA TYR A 223 48.74 -26.76 -24.45
C TYR A 223 48.62 -26.86 -25.98
N LYS A 224 47.71 -26.08 -26.59
CA LYS A 224 47.52 -26.04 -28.05
C LYS A 224 48.80 -25.55 -28.75
N HIS A 225 49.46 -24.52 -28.23
CA HIS A 225 50.74 -24.03 -28.77
C HIS A 225 51.83 -25.09 -28.69
N GLN A 226 51.99 -25.75 -27.54
CA GLN A 226 52.96 -26.83 -27.37
C GLN A 226 52.69 -27.99 -28.34
N LYS A 227 51.42 -28.40 -28.49
CA LYS A 227 51.03 -29.45 -29.44
C LYS A 227 51.33 -29.05 -30.88
N ASN A 228 51.04 -27.80 -31.27
CA ASN A 228 51.35 -27.30 -32.60
C ASN A 228 52.85 -27.28 -32.88
N LEU A 229 53.67 -26.85 -31.90
CA LEU A 229 55.13 -26.90 -32.01
C LEU A 229 55.63 -28.35 -32.16
N ALA A 230 55.11 -29.28 -31.36
CA ALA A 230 55.46 -30.69 -31.47
C ALA A 230 55.13 -31.27 -32.86
N LEU A 231 53.97 -30.90 -33.42
CA LEU A 231 53.60 -31.29 -34.78
C LEU A 231 54.53 -30.67 -35.84
N ALA A 232 54.90 -29.40 -35.68
CA ALA A 232 55.84 -28.72 -36.59
C ALA A 232 57.24 -29.37 -36.55
N PHE A 233 57.75 -29.68 -35.35
CA PHE A 233 59.04 -30.39 -35.21
C PHE A 233 58.98 -31.78 -35.83
N LYS A 234 57.90 -32.54 -35.61
CA LYS A 234 57.71 -33.84 -36.24
C LYS A 234 57.75 -33.73 -37.77
N TYR A 235 57.02 -32.77 -38.33
CA TYR A 235 57.02 -32.52 -39.77
C TYR A 235 58.41 -32.20 -40.31
N MET A 236 59.19 -31.35 -39.61
CA MET A 236 60.56 -31.01 -40.01
C MET A 236 61.51 -32.21 -39.93
N GLU A 237 61.38 -33.05 -38.91
CA GLU A 237 62.18 -34.27 -38.78
C GLU A 237 61.84 -35.28 -39.88
N ASP A 238 60.54 -35.47 -40.17
CA ASP A 238 60.07 -36.33 -41.27
C ASP A 238 60.60 -35.80 -42.62
N PHE A 239 60.59 -34.48 -42.83
CA PHE A 239 61.13 -33.84 -44.04
C PHE A 239 62.64 -34.03 -44.18
N LYS A 240 63.40 -33.82 -43.10
CA LYS A 240 64.85 -34.06 -43.04
C LYS A 240 65.17 -35.52 -43.36
N ASN A 241 64.46 -36.47 -42.74
CA ASN A 241 64.65 -37.90 -42.97
C ASN A 241 64.36 -38.27 -44.43
N LYS A 242 63.31 -37.69 -45.03
CA LYS A 242 62.99 -37.88 -46.45
C LYS A 242 64.09 -37.35 -47.39
N ILE A 243 64.72 -36.23 -47.06
CA ILE A 243 65.87 -35.71 -47.82
C ILE A 243 67.08 -36.64 -47.67
N LEU A 244 67.38 -37.07 -46.44
CA LEU A 244 68.49 -37.99 -46.18
C LEU A 244 68.31 -39.31 -46.92
N GLU A 245 67.12 -39.90 -46.89
CA GLU A 245 66.79 -41.12 -47.62
C GLU A 245 67.05 -40.95 -49.13
N LYS A 246 66.53 -39.89 -49.74
CA LYS A 246 66.77 -39.58 -51.16
C LYS A 246 68.27 -39.44 -51.46
N ASN A 247 69.01 -38.71 -50.63
CA ASN A 247 70.45 -38.51 -50.82
C ASN A 247 71.23 -39.82 -50.66
N THR A 248 70.88 -40.68 -49.70
CA THR A 248 71.51 -41.99 -49.53
C THR A 248 71.29 -42.87 -50.76
N ILE A 249 70.09 -42.88 -51.35
CA ILE A 249 69.81 -43.61 -52.60
C ILE A 249 70.70 -43.11 -53.75
N ILE A 250 70.83 -41.78 -53.92
CA ILE A 250 71.68 -41.17 -54.95
C ILE A 250 73.15 -41.56 -54.75
N ILE A 251 73.66 -41.43 -53.52
CA ILE A 251 75.06 -41.78 -53.17
C ILE A 251 75.31 -43.27 -53.43
N GLN A 252 74.41 -44.15 -52.97
CA GLN A 252 74.52 -45.60 -53.20
C GLN A 252 74.54 -45.94 -54.68
N ARG A 253 73.66 -45.33 -55.49
CA ARG A 253 73.62 -45.53 -56.95
C ARG A 253 74.92 -45.08 -57.62
N ASN A 254 75.45 -43.91 -57.24
CA ASN A 254 76.70 -43.38 -57.77
C ASN A 254 77.91 -44.23 -57.35
N TRP A 255 77.95 -44.70 -56.11
CA TRP A 255 78.99 -45.58 -55.60
C TRP A 255 79.03 -46.93 -56.32
N ARG A 256 77.87 -47.57 -56.52
CA ARG A 256 77.75 -48.81 -57.31
C ARG A 256 78.26 -48.60 -58.74
N SER A 257 77.88 -47.50 -59.38
CA SER A 257 78.34 -47.14 -60.73
C SER A 257 79.85 -46.91 -60.78
N TYR A 258 80.42 -46.23 -59.78
CA TYR A 258 81.86 -46.02 -59.66
C TYR A 258 82.62 -47.35 -59.50
N LYS A 259 82.15 -48.25 -58.63
CA LYS A 259 82.74 -49.59 -58.45
C LYS A 259 82.72 -50.41 -59.73
N LEU A 260 81.62 -50.34 -60.50
CA LEU A 260 81.52 -50.99 -61.80
C LEU A 260 82.53 -50.40 -62.80
N ARG A 261 82.64 -49.07 -62.89
CA ARG A 261 83.64 -48.42 -63.75
C ARG A 261 85.07 -48.83 -63.38
N GLN A 262 85.38 -48.91 -62.08
CA GLN A 262 86.67 -49.39 -61.59
C GLN A 262 86.96 -50.84 -62.01
N SER A 263 85.98 -51.76 -61.91
CA SER A 263 86.18 -53.14 -62.33
C SER A 263 86.38 -53.27 -63.85
N ILE A 264 85.63 -52.50 -64.64
CA ILE A 264 85.79 -52.41 -66.10
C ILE A 264 87.18 -51.85 -66.45
N ALA A 265 87.60 -50.76 -65.82
CA ALA A 265 88.91 -50.14 -66.05
C ALA A 265 90.05 -51.13 -65.78
N LYS A 266 90.02 -51.84 -64.65
CA LYS A 266 90.98 -52.92 -64.34
C LYS A 266 90.97 -54.02 -65.39
N ARG A 267 89.78 -54.43 -65.89
CA ARG A 267 89.66 -55.44 -66.96
C ARG A 267 90.26 -54.97 -68.28
N LEU A 268 90.02 -53.71 -68.65
CA LEU A 268 90.60 -53.08 -69.83
C LEU A 268 92.12 -52.95 -69.71
N GLU A 269 92.63 -52.56 -68.55
CA GLU A 269 94.07 -52.48 -68.28
C GLU A 269 94.75 -53.84 -68.41
N ARG A 270 94.14 -54.90 -67.86
CA ARG A 270 94.60 -56.29 -68.06
C ARG A 270 94.60 -56.69 -69.55
N LYS A 271 93.56 -56.33 -70.31
CA LYS A 271 93.51 -56.58 -71.77
C LYS A 271 94.62 -55.81 -72.52
N ARG A 272 94.88 -54.55 -72.15
CA ARG A 272 95.98 -53.75 -72.73
C ARG A 272 97.35 -54.37 -72.45
N LYS A 273 97.61 -54.76 -71.20
CA LYS A 273 98.85 -55.48 -70.82
C LYS A 273 99.03 -56.76 -71.64
N LYS A 274 97.96 -57.55 -71.86
CA LYS A 274 98.02 -58.73 -72.75
C LYS A 274 98.34 -58.39 -74.21
N ARG A 275 97.77 -57.31 -74.76
CA ARG A 275 98.04 -56.87 -76.15
C ARG A 275 99.48 -56.38 -76.32
N ASN A 276 100.05 -55.68 -75.34
CA ASN A 276 101.44 -55.20 -75.40
C ASN A 276 102.50 -56.31 -75.28
N VAL A 277 102.10 -57.54 -74.89
CA VAL A 277 102.97 -58.73 -74.86
C VAL A 277 102.94 -59.49 -76.20
N ILE A 278 102.04 -59.14 -77.12
CA ILE A 278 102.11 -59.63 -78.51
C ILE A 278 103.17 -58.77 -79.22
N PRO A 279 104.31 -59.34 -79.67
CA PRO A 279 105.36 -58.57 -80.31
C PRO A 279 104.79 -57.86 -81.55
N LEU A 280 105.01 -56.55 -81.67
CA LEU A 280 104.83 -55.82 -82.92
C LEU A 280 105.76 -56.41 -83.98
N ARG A 281 105.30 -57.47 -84.64
CA ARG A 281 105.77 -57.87 -85.97
C ARG A 281 104.60 -57.71 -86.92
N THR A 282 104.87 -56.94 -87.96
CA THR A 282 104.09 -56.69 -89.18
C THR A 282 102.82 -55.85 -89.02
N LEU A 283 102.91 -54.56 -89.35
CA LEU A 283 102.05 -53.95 -90.38
C LEU A 283 102.59 -52.55 -90.75
N LYS A 284 103.46 -52.55 -91.77
CA LYS A 284 103.65 -51.45 -92.72
C LYS A 284 102.44 -51.45 -93.68
N ARG A 285 102.17 -50.29 -94.31
CA ARG A 285 101.11 -49.95 -95.29
C ARG A 285 99.86 -49.36 -94.65
N GLU A 286 99.24 -48.29 -95.16
CA GLU A 286 99.44 -47.51 -96.38
C GLU A 286 98.82 -46.13 -96.18
N ASN A 287 99.40 -45.13 -96.84
CA ASN A 287 98.88 -43.79 -97.01
C ASN A 287 97.61 -43.84 -97.86
N THR A 288 96.55 -43.12 -97.46
CA THR A 288 95.60 -42.53 -98.41
C THR A 288 95.01 -41.25 -97.81
N GLU A 289 95.37 -40.14 -98.43
CA GLU A 289 94.68 -38.85 -98.39
C GLU A 289 93.20 -39.03 -98.76
N PHE A 290 92.29 -38.38 -98.03
CA PHE A 290 90.97 -38.05 -98.54
C PHE A 290 90.58 -36.67 -98.02
N ASP A 291 90.90 -35.67 -98.83
CA ASP A 291 90.32 -34.34 -98.81
C ASP A 291 88.82 -34.41 -99.08
N GLY A 292 88.03 -33.66 -98.33
CA GLY A 292 86.58 -33.64 -98.46
C GLY A 292 85.91 -32.51 -97.70
N LYS A 293 86.10 -31.28 -98.20
CA LYS A 293 85.22 -30.12 -97.98
C LYS A 293 83.74 -30.50 -98.23
N THR A 294 82.81 -30.02 -97.41
CA THR A 294 81.80 -28.98 -97.73
C THR A 294 80.60 -29.00 -96.76
N SER A 295 80.03 -27.80 -96.59
CA SER A 295 78.60 -27.46 -96.33
C SER A 295 77.99 -27.94 -95.01
N ASN A 296 77.69 -27.06 -94.04
CA ASN A 296 76.67 -26.00 -94.11
C ASN A 296 75.36 -26.53 -94.70
N ASP A 297 74.48 -27.08 -93.86
CA ASP A 297 73.07 -27.00 -94.18
C ASP A 297 72.18 -26.93 -92.95
N ASN A 298 71.32 -25.92 -92.99
CA ASN A 298 70.17 -25.75 -92.15
C ASN A 298 69.16 -26.82 -92.53
N SER A 299 68.56 -27.50 -91.55
CA SER A 299 67.09 -27.56 -91.60
C SER A 299 66.42 -27.78 -90.26
N PRO A 300 65.34 -27.04 -90.00
CA PRO A 300 64.53 -27.12 -88.80
C PRO A 300 63.53 -28.27 -88.96
N ARG A 301 63.34 -29.07 -87.91
CA ARG A 301 62.17 -29.98 -87.84
C ARG A 301 61.39 -29.74 -86.56
N ARG A 302 60.30 -28.98 -86.75
CA ARG A 302 59.18 -28.86 -85.82
C ARG A 302 58.57 -30.25 -85.56
N HIS A 303 58.29 -30.58 -84.30
CA HIS A 303 56.97 -31.09 -83.93
C HIS A 303 56.71 -30.92 -82.43
N ASN A 304 55.75 -30.03 -82.15
CA ASN A 304 54.67 -30.10 -81.16
C ASN A 304 54.90 -30.99 -79.92
N GLN A 305 54.81 -30.41 -78.73
CA GLN A 305 53.51 -30.26 -78.07
C GLN A 305 53.60 -29.34 -76.85
N ASP A 306 52.55 -28.56 -76.70
CA ASP A 306 52.17 -27.77 -75.55
C ASP A 306 52.57 -28.40 -74.21
N SER A 307 53.25 -27.62 -73.40
CA SER A 307 53.02 -27.59 -71.95
C SER A 307 53.45 -26.21 -71.47
N SER A 308 52.48 -25.30 -71.48
CA SER A 308 52.62 -23.97 -70.91
C SER A 308 53.32 -24.04 -69.54
N PRO A 309 54.26 -23.13 -69.23
CA PRO A 309 54.51 -22.81 -67.84
C PRO A 309 53.20 -22.19 -67.36
N ARG A 310 52.42 -22.96 -66.59
CA ARG A 310 51.31 -22.45 -65.81
C ARG A 310 51.91 -21.36 -64.93
N LYS A 311 51.79 -20.10 -65.37
CA LYS A 311 51.87 -18.94 -64.48
C LYS A 311 50.84 -19.23 -63.40
N ILE A 312 51.31 -19.76 -62.28
CA ILE A 312 50.59 -19.63 -61.03
C ILE A 312 50.70 -18.14 -60.77
N ASN A 313 49.74 -17.38 -61.30
CA ASN A 313 49.35 -16.13 -60.70
C ASN A 313 48.98 -16.51 -59.26
N PHE A 314 49.92 -16.30 -58.36
CA PHE A 314 49.60 -16.07 -56.97
C PHE A 314 48.82 -14.74 -56.94
N ASP A 315 47.53 -14.81 -57.24
CA ASP A 315 46.55 -13.84 -56.76
C ASP A 315 46.39 -14.05 -55.24
N ASP A 316 47.47 -13.78 -54.51
CA ASP A 316 47.48 -13.63 -53.05
C ASP A 316 47.25 -12.16 -52.66
N ASN A 317 46.60 -11.40 -53.53
CA ASN A 317 45.93 -10.14 -53.18
C ASN A 317 44.42 -10.35 -53.14
N LYS A 318 43.96 -11.39 -52.44
CA LYS A 318 42.75 -11.21 -51.63
C LYS A 318 43.23 -10.43 -50.41
N PRO A 319 42.95 -9.11 -50.29
CA PRO A 319 42.98 -8.52 -48.96
C PRO A 319 42.12 -9.46 -48.11
N PHE A 320 42.71 -9.94 -47.01
CA PHE A 320 41.92 -10.40 -45.90
C PHE A 320 40.88 -9.30 -45.68
N GLU A 321 39.65 -9.52 -46.13
CA GLU A 321 38.48 -8.96 -45.47
C GLU A 321 38.53 -9.56 -44.07
N SER A 322 39.43 -9.03 -43.24
CA SER A 322 39.06 -8.59 -41.92
C SER A 322 37.88 -7.65 -42.12
N SER A 323 36.72 -8.22 -42.43
CA SER A 323 35.46 -7.72 -41.90
C SER A 323 35.77 -7.50 -40.43
N PRO A 324 35.87 -6.25 -39.97
CA PRO A 324 35.59 -6.03 -38.57
C PRO A 324 34.17 -6.52 -38.47
N ARG A 325 33.98 -7.68 -37.83
CA ARG A 325 32.67 -8.08 -37.35
C ARG A 325 32.24 -6.85 -36.56
N LYS A 326 31.40 -6.00 -37.16
CA LYS A 326 30.72 -4.92 -36.49
C LYS A 326 29.93 -5.65 -35.43
N ILE A 327 30.54 -5.79 -34.26
CA ILE A 327 29.81 -5.98 -33.04
C ILE A 327 29.00 -4.70 -33.00
N ASN A 328 27.75 -4.80 -33.46
CA ASN A 328 26.74 -3.81 -33.18
C ASN A 328 26.66 -3.74 -31.65
N ILE A 329 27.50 -2.88 -31.07
CA ILE A 329 27.30 -2.28 -29.76
C ILE A 329 26.33 -1.12 -29.97
N GLU A 330 25.19 -1.40 -30.62
CA GLU A 330 23.98 -0.61 -30.48
C GLU A 330 23.18 -1.19 -29.30
N ASN A 331 23.85 -1.34 -28.17
CA ASN A 331 23.20 -1.32 -26.87
C ASN A 331 23.72 -0.08 -26.14
N SER A 332 23.56 1.07 -26.81
CA SER A 332 23.53 2.34 -26.09
C SER A 332 22.30 2.26 -25.18
N PRO A 333 22.46 2.43 -23.85
CA PRO A 333 21.32 2.39 -22.95
C PRO A 333 20.37 3.49 -23.39
N LYS A 334 19.16 3.11 -23.81
CA LYS A 334 18.02 4.04 -23.93
C LYS A 334 18.09 4.96 -22.72
N LYS A 335 18.28 6.27 -22.98
CA LYS A 335 18.12 7.32 -21.99
C LYS A 335 16.82 7.00 -21.25
N LEU A 336 16.96 6.56 -20.01
CA LEU A 336 15.87 6.54 -19.06
C LEU A 336 15.51 8.01 -18.88
N ASN A 337 14.50 8.46 -19.62
CA ASN A 337 13.73 9.62 -19.23
C ASN A 337 13.19 9.29 -17.83
N LEU A 338 13.85 9.84 -16.81
CA LEU A 338 13.26 10.02 -15.49
C LEU A 338 12.12 11.01 -15.65
N ASP A 339 10.98 10.49 -16.11
CA ASP A 339 9.71 11.16 -15.96
C ASP A 339 9.30 10.99 -14.48
N ASN A 340 9.69 11.97 -13.68
CA ASN A 340 9.25 12.11 -12.29
C ASN A 340 7.78 12.53 -12.29
N SER A 341 6.89 11.60 -12.62
CA SER A 341 5.45 11.78 -12.45
C SER A 341 4.96 10.82 -11.36
N PRO A 342 4.38 11.33 -10.24
CA PRO A 342 3.96 10.52 -9.11
C PRO A 342 2.67 9.76 -9.45
N ARG A 343 2.78 8.62 -10.13
CA ARG A 343 1.65 7.71 -10.37
C ARG A 343 1.45 6.78 -9.16
N LYS A 344 0.45 7.17 -8.36
CA LYS A 344 -0.48 6.37 -7.55
C LYS A 344 -0.13 4.88 -7.40
N PHE A 345 0.35 4.53 -6.21
CA PHE A 345 0.73 3.18 -5.78
C PHE A 345 -0.40 2.42 -5.04
N GLU A 346 -1.67 2.71 -5.34
CA GLU A 346 -2.80 2.18 -4.54
C GLU A 346 -3.51 0.94 -5.11
N ASP A 347 -3.32 0.54 -6.37
CA ASP A 347 -4.20 -0.47 -6.99
C ASP A 347 -3.66 -1.91 -7.09
N THR A 348 -2.42 -2.20 -6.67
CA THR A 348 -1.86 -3.58 -6.72
C THR A 348 -2.01 -4.37 -5.42
N LEU A 349 -2.58 -3.79 -4.37
CA LEU A 349 -2.77 -4.48 -3.07
C LEU A 349 -4.12 -5.20 -2.91
N ARG A 350 -4.95 -5.27 -3.96
CA ARG A 350 -6.28 -5.92 -3.90
C ARG A 350 -6.37 -7.30 -4.56
N LYS A 351 -5.30 -7.86 -5.15
CA LYS A 351 -5.39 -9.13 -5.92
C LYS A 351 -4.60 -10.34 -5.38
N SER A 352 -4.11 -10.29 -4.15
CA SER A 352 -3.38 -11.43 -3.53
C SER A 352 -3.98 -11.90 -2.20
N LYS A 353 -5.32 -11.92 -2.09
CA LYS A 353 -6.01 -12.31 -0.84
C LYS A 353 -6.50 -13.75 -0.79
N GLU A 354 -6.21 -14.56 -1.80
CA GLU A 354 -6.48 -15.99 -1.80
C GLU A 354 -5.13 -16.71 -1.80
N ASP A 355 -4.98 -17.72 -0.94
CA ASP A 355 -3.79 -18.57 -0.74
C ASP A 355 -2.71 -18.11 0.25
N ILE A 356 -3.13 -17.63 1.42
CA ILE A 356 -2.30 -17.78 2.64
C ILE A 356 -2.87 -18.96 3.44
N PRO A 357 -2.20 -20.13 3.49
CA PRO A 357 -2.63 -21.23 4.34
C PRO A 357 -2.59 -20.80 5.81
N PRO A 358 -3.54 -21.24 6.64
CA PRO A 358 -3.61 -20.83 8.04
C PRO A 358 -2.34 -21.25 8.78
N LEU A 359 -1.62 -20.26 9.32
CA LEU A 359 -0.55 -20.48 10.28
C LEU A 359 -1.15 -21.16 11.52
N ARG A 360 -0.91 -22.47 11.62
CA ARG A 360 -1.23 -23.30 12.78
C ARG A 360 -0.30 -22.89 13.92
N ILE A 361 -0.69 -21.85 14.65
CA ILE A 361 -0.05 -21.45 15.91
C ILE A 361 -0.33 -22.57 16.90
N LYS A 362 0.69 -23.39 17.18
CA LYS A 362 0.65 -24.30 18.32
C LYS A 362 0.66 -23.44 19.60
N PRO A 363 -0.26 -23.66 20.56
CA PRO A 363 -0.17 -23.00 21.84
C PRO A 363 1.04 -23.56 22.59
N GLU A 364 2.14 -22.80 22.59
CA GLU A 364 3.23 -23.01 23.53
C GLU A 364 2.77 -22.53 24.91
N ASN A 365 2.75 -23.48 25.85
CA ASN A 365 3.05 -23.32 27.26
C ASN A 365 2.19 -22.31 28.04
N SER A 366 1.13 -22.85 28.63
CA SER A 366 0.50 -22.29 29.83
C SER A 366 1.54 -22.08 30.95
N PRO A 367 1.43 -20.98 31.73
CA PRO A 367 2.34 -20.70 32.83
C PRO A 367 2.06 -21.66 33.99
N LYS A 368 3.10 -22.37 34.43
CA LYS A 368 3.10 -23.19 35.64
C LYS A 368 2.74 -22.31 36.84
N LYS A 369 1.62 -22.65 37.49
CA LYS A 369 1.26 -22.18 38.83
C LYS A 369 2.43 -22.44 39.78
N SER A 370 3.01 -21.38 40.32
CA SER A 370 3.89 -21.42 41.48
C SER A 370 3.08 -21.90 42.70
N LYS A 371 3.30 -23.15 43.10
CA LYS A 371 2.93 -23.63 44.43
C LYS A 371 4.03 -23.18 45.39
N SER A 372 3.64 -22.35 46.34
CA SER A 372 4.33 -22.14 47.59
C SER A 372 4.50 -23.49 48.32
N LYS A 373 5.72 -23.77 48.79
CA LYS A 373 5.93 -24.66 49.93
C LYS A 373 7.21 -24.27 50.65
N ALA A 374 7.02 -24.00 51.94
CA ALA A 374 8.03 -23.73 52.94
C ALA A 374 8.94 -24.94 53.15
N GLU A 375 10.15 -24.63 53.63
CA GLU A 375 10.95 -25.34 54.65
C GLU A 375 10.81 -26.87 54.74
N ASP A 376 11.91 -27.61 54.53
CA ASP A 376 12.55 -28.34 55.64
C ASP A 376 13.91 -28.95 55.22
N TYR A 377 14.77 -29.11 56.21
CA TYR A 377 16.16 -29.54 56.18
C TYR A 377 16.37 -30.99 55.69
N GLY A 378 17.54 -31.28 55.11
CA GLY A 378 18.11 -32.63 55.24
C GLY A 378 19.01 -33.16 54.11
N LYS A 379 20.30 -33.20 54.42
CA LYS A 379 21.27 -34.28 54.10
C LYS A 379 21.58 -34.64 52.63
N LYS A 380 22.84 -34.38 52.26
CA LYS A 380 23.60 -35.13 51.21
C LYS A 380 23.72 -36.62 51.62
N PRO A 381 23.94 -37.55 50.66
CA PRO A 381 25.31 -37.89 50.28
C PRO A 381 25.55 -38.18 48.78
N LYS A 382 26.85 -38.33 48.49
CA LYS A 382 27.59 -38.55 47.23
C LYS A 382 27.27 -39.88 46.51
N LYS A 383 27.86 -40.00 45.30
CA LYS A 383 28.14 -41.19 44.45
C LYS A 383 27.07 -41.41 43.38
N GLU A 384 27.33 -41.81 42.13
CA GLU A 384 28.43 -42.45 41.40
C GLU A 384 28.18 -42.20 39.89
N LYS A 385 29.20 -41.85 39.10
CA LYS A 385 29.89 -42.71 38.10
C LYS A 385 29.03 -43.35 36.97
N HIS A 386 29.56 -43.19 35.75
CA HIS A 386 29.48 -44.04 34.54
C HIS A 386 28.36 -43.83 33.49
N GLY A 387 28.80 -43.84 32.22
CA GLY A 387 27.98 -43.99 31.01
C GLY A 387 28.32 -42.97 29.91
N LEU A 388 29.53 -42.91 29.36
CA LEU A 388 29.96 -43.70 28.18
C LEU A 388 28.81 -43.97 27.18
N ILE A 389 28.56 -43.05 26.25
CA ILE A 389 27.86 -43.35 25.00
C ILE A 389 28.82 -43.12 23.83
N LYS A 390 29.08 -44.24 23.15
CA LYS A 390 30.03 -44.44 22.06
C LYS A 390 29.68 -43.62 20.83
N LEU A 391 30.74 -43.12 20.20
CA LEU A 391 30.78 -42.71 18.79
C LEU A 391 30.21 -43.82 17.89
N ILE A 392 29.24 -43.47 17.05
CA ILE A 392 28.94 -44.21 15.82
C ILE A 392 29.19 -43.26 14.66
N LYS A 393 30.30 -43.48 13.95
CA LYS A 393 30.56 -42.90 12.62
C LYS A 393 29.87 -43.81 11.58
N PRO A 394 28.98 -43.31 10.71
CA PRO A 394 28.58 -44.06 9.54
C PRO A 394 29.65 -43.92 8.44
N THR A 395 30.22 -45.07 8.08
CA THR A 395 31.11 -45.30 6.94
C THR A 395 30.38 -45.07 5.62
N SER A 396 30.97 -44.24 4.75
CA SER A 396 30.55 -44.01 3.38
C SER A 396 30.90 -45.21 2.47
N PRO A 397 30.00 -45.65 1.56
CA PRO A 397 30.29 -46.76 0.65
C PRO A 397 31.11 -46.28 -0.57
N LYS A 398 32.22 -47.00 -0.81
CA LYS A 398 33.08 -46.89 -2.01
C LYS A 398 32.30 -47.27 -3.28
N LYS A 399 32.14 -46.32 -4.21
CA LYS A 399 31.71 -46.62 -5.59
C LYS A 399 32.89 -47.14 -6.41
N LYS A 400 32.74 -48.34 -6.99
CA LYS A 400 33.66 -48.95 -7.96
C LYS A 400 33.57 -48.21 -9.32
N PRO A 401 34.66 -48.07 -10.09
CA PRO A 401 34.61 -47.51 -11.44
C PRO A 401 34.05 -48.54 -12.45
N LYS A 402 33.16 -48.08 -13.34
CA LYS A 402 32.70 -48.82 -14.51
C LYS A 402 33.83 -48.91 -15.52
N LYS A 403 34.20 -50.13 -15.93
CA LYS A 403 34.94 -50.38 -17.17
C LYS A 403 34.02 -50.03 -18.34
N ILE A 404 34.51 -49.19 -19.24
CA ILE A 404 33.94 -48.96 -20.57
C ILE A 404 34.65 -49.97 -21.47
N ILE A 405 33.89 -50.77 -22.20
CA ILE A 405 34.35 -51.58 -23.34
C ILE A 405 34.14 -50.72 -24.59
#